data_AF-A0A832GX58-F1
#
_entry.id   AF-A0A832GX58-F1
#
_cell.length_a   1.000
_cell.length_b   1.000
_cell.length_c   1.000
_cell.angle_alpha   90.00
_cell.angle_beta   90.00
_cell.angle_gamma   90.00
#
_symmetry.space_group_name_H-M   'P 1'
#
loop_
_entity.id
_entity.type
_entity.pdbx_description
1 polymer ?
#
loop_
_entity_poly.entity_id
_entity_poly.type
_entity_poly.pdbx_seq_one_letter_code
_entity_poly.pdbx_strand_id
1 'polypeptide(L)'
;MKEQNITEDEFEQEKHNKILEHFNVEDETEISAESVGTDLEDKVLVAVKDPGNLNHLRKVINDTDVEKTDIIVMTARVFKDKLSTEVSEELERDEQELFSRVVDTAEEIGKPVHTIVVPTNNAFYAIMNTAYNLNVREVVIGLSAKYRPDVQLQQLALLWGTINSDESRHIVIRIITINREYKAEL
;
A
#
# COMPACT_ATOMS: atom_id res chain seq x y z
N MET A 1 10.17 27.12 -31.95
CA MET A 1 9.94 26.29 -30.75
C MET A 1 10.89 25.11 -30.85
N LYS A 2 11.83 24.97 -29.92
CA LYS A 2 12.73 23.81 -29.86
C LYS A 2 12.05 22.80 -28.95
N GLU A 3 11.62 21.68 -29.50
CA GLU A 3 11.31 20.48 -28.70
C GLU A 3 12.62 20.02 -28.06
N GLN A 4 12.68 20.06 -26.72
CA GLN A 4 13.77 19.46 -25.98
C GLN A 4 13.55 17.95 -26.01
N ASN A 5 14.37 17.24 -26.81
CA ASN A 5 14.47 15.79 -26.71
C ASN A 5 15.22 15.47 -25.43
N ILE A 6 14.49 15.08 -24.40
CA ILE A 6 15.04 14.52 -23.16
C ILE A 6 15.66 13.16 -23.53
N THR A 7 16.86 12.89 -23.03
CA THR A 7 17.57 11.62 -23.31
C THR A 7 16.92 10.47 -22.51
N GLU A 8 16.92 9.23 -23.02
CA GLU A 8 16.32 8.08 -22.31
C GLU A 8 16.88 7.93 -20.88
N ASP A 9 18.19 8.16 -20.69
CA ASP A 9 18.84 8.10 -19.39
C ASP A 9 18.38 9.21 -18.42
N GLU A 10 18.06 10.41 -18.92
CA GLU A 10 17.57 11.53 -18.11
C GLU A 10 16.10 11.30 -17.69
N PHE A 11 15.30 10.72 -18.59
CA PHE A 11 13.91 10.34 -18.29
C PHE A 11 13.83 9.24 -17.24
N GLU A 12 14.68 8.21 -17.33
CA GLU A 12 14.76 7.15 -16.32
C GLU A 12 15.26 7.66 -14.97
N GLN A 13 16.21 8.61 -14.96
CA GLN A 13 16.67 9.25 -13.72
C GLN A 13 15.62 10.15 -13.08
N GLU A 14 14.88 10.94 -13.86
CA GLU A 14 13.76 11.73 -13.33
C GLU A 14 12.66 10.83 -12.77
N LYS A 15 12.31 9.74 -13.48
CA LYS A 15 11.34 8.76 -12.99
C LYS A 15 11.81 8.09 -11.71
N HIS A 16 13.08 7.71 -11.63
CA HIS A 16 13.68 7.10 -10.44
C HIS A 16 13.66 8.07 -9.25
N ASN A 17 14.09 9.32 -9.44
CA ASN A 17 14.08 10.34 -8.39
C ASN A 17 12.65 10.62 -7.90
N LYS A 18 11.68 10.68 -8.82
CA LYS A 18 10.27 10.88 -8.47
C LYS A 18 9.70 9.70 -7.68
N ILE A 19 10.08 8.46 -7.99
CA ILE A 19 9.69 7.29 -7.19
C ILE A 19 10.28 7.37 -5.78
N LEU A 20 11.55 7.75 -5.67
CA LEU A 20 12.23 7.92 -4.37
C LEU A 20 11.61 9.03 -3.51
N GLU A 21 11.13 10.12 -4.12
CA GLU A 21 10.42 11.19 -3.38
C GLU A 21 9.11 10.74 -2.74
N HIS A 22 8.49 9.65 -3.22
CA HIS A 22 7.21 9.16 -2.71
C HIS A 22 7.35 7.93 -1.79
N PHE A 23 8.59 7.52 -1.48
CA PHE A 23 8.89 6.20 -0.93
C PHE A 23 9.44 6.23 0.51
N ASN A 24 8.78 5.46 1.40
CA ASN A 24 9.27 5.24 2.76
C ASN A 24 9.44 3.72 3.05
N VAL A 25 10.59 3.30 3.60
CA VAL A 25 10.76 1.98 4.23
C VAL A 25 10.58 2.15 5.72
N GLU A 26 9.57 1.50 6.28
CA GLU A 26 9.26 1.64 7.71
C GLU A 26 9.25 0.27 8.38
N ASP A 27 9.98 0.14 9.49
CA ASP A 27 9.85 -1.04 10.35
C ASP A 27 8.42 -1.09 10.92
N GLU A 28 7.86 -2.29 11.06
CA GLU A 28 6.50 -2.50 11.60
C GLU A 28 6.27 -1.80 12.95
N THR A 29 7.33 -1.55 13.72
CA THR A 29 7.26 -0.87 15.03
C THR A 29 7.35 0.66 14.96
N GLU A 30 7.75 1.24 13.82
CA GLU A 30 8.02 2.69 13.68
C GLU A 30 7.01 3.41 12.77
N ILE A 31 6.11 2.67 12.12
CA ILE A 31 5.06 3.23 11.26
C ILE A 31 4.20 4.24 12.02
N SER A 32 4.21 5.49 11.53
CA SER A 32 3.40 6.59 12.05
C SER A 32 2.89 7.48 10.91
N ALA A 33 1.86 8.28 11.16
CA ALA A 33 1.32 9.19 10.15
C ALA A 33 2.41 10.17 9.63
N GLU A 34 3.28 10.61 10.53
CA GLU A 34 4.42 11.49 10.24
C GLU A 34 5.46 10.80 9.35
N SER A 35 5.82 9.55 9.65
CA SER A 35 6.81 8.82 8.84
C SER A 35 6.27 8.43 7.47
N VAL A 36 4.95 8.30 7.30
CA VAL A 36 4.30 8.08 5.99
C VAL A 36 4.04 9.41 5.23
N GLY A 37 4.16 10.56 5.90
CA GLY A 37 3.87 11.88 5.33
C GLY A 37 2.38 12.14 5.09
N THR A 38 1.53 11.60 5.96
CA THR A 38 0.05 11.69 5.85
C THR A 38 -0.51 12.61 6.92
N ASP A 39 -1.33 13.58 6.53
CA ASP A 39 -1.75 14.68 7.41
C ASP A 39 -3.27 14.72 7.66
N LEU A 40 -4.07 13.99 6.87
CA LEU A 40 -5.54 14.03 6.97
C LEU A 40 -6.06 13.11 8.08
N GLU A 41 -7.25 13.40 8.62
CA GLU A 41 -7.85 12.57 9.67
C GLU A 41 -8.27 11.19 9.14
N ASP A 42 -8.90 11.16 7.96
CA ASP A 42 -9.30 9.90 7.33
C ASP A 42 -8.16 9.33 6.49
N LYS A 43 -7.97 8.01 6.58
CA LYS A 43 -6.96 7.29 5.80
C LYS A 43 -7.51 5.97 5.26
N VAL A 44 -7.15 5.63 4.03
CA VAL A 44 -7.43 4.34 3.39
C VAL A 44 -6.10 3.68 3.07
N LEU A 45 -5.90 2.45 3.55
CA LEU A 45 -4.72 1.65 3.26
C LEU A 45 -5.01 0.68 2.11
N VAL A 46 -4.19 0.73 1.07
CA VAL A 46 -4.29 -0.14 -0.10
C VAL A 46 -3.06 -1.04 -0.18
N ALA A 47 -3.22 -2.34 0.06
CA ALA A 47 -2.11 -3.28 -0.10
C ALA A 47 -1.99 -3.74 -1.56
N VAL A 48 -0.81 -3.55 -2.13
CA VAL A 48 -0.43 -3.97 -3.49
C VAL A 48 0.71 -4.96 -3.44
N LYS A 49 0.85 -5.77 -4.50
CA LYS A 49 1.91 -6.78 -4.61
C LYS A 49 2.29 -7.11 -6.04
N ASP A 50 1.33 -7.05 -6.95
CA ASP A 50 1.50 -7.42 -8.35
C ASP A 50 1.39 -6.16 -9.23
N PRO A 51 2.48 -5.72 -9.91
CA PRO A 51 2.43 -4.57 -10.81
C PRO A 51 1.45 -4.78 -11.98
N GLY A 52 1.17 -6.03 -12.35
CA GLY A 52 0.21 -6.39 -13.40
C GLY A 52 -1.25 -6.35 -12.95
N ASN A 53 -1.52 -6.16 -11.66
CA ASN A 53 -2.88 -6.18 -11.11
C ASN A 53 -3.10 -5.11 -10.04
N LEU A 54 -3.40 -3.90 -10.51
CA LEU A 54 -3.72 -2.72 -9.69
C LEU A 54 -5.20 -2.30 -9.79
N ASN A 55 -6.09 -3.22 -10.14
CA ASN A 55 -7.52 -2.92 -10.33
C ASN A 55 -8.18 -2.38 -9.05
N HIS A 56 -7.81 -2.94 -7.90
CA HIS A 56 -8.29 -2.48 -6.59
C HIS A 56 -7.76 -1.08 -6.25
N LEU A 57 -6.48 -0.82 -6.51
CA LEU A 57 -5.88 0.50 -6.34
C LEU A 57 -6.58 1.55 -7.21
N ARG A 58 -6.72 1.28 -8.52
CA ARG A 58 -7.41 2.18 -9.46
C ARG A 58 -8.81 2.50 -8.99
N LYS A 59 -9.56 1.50 -8.49
CA LYS A 59 -10.90 1.71 -7.94
C LYS A 59 -10.88 2.63 -6.72
N VAL A 60 -9.97 2.41 -5.77
CA VAL A 60 -9.85 3.26 -4.57
C VAL A 60 -9.48 4.69 -4.94
N ILE A 61 -8.49 4.90 -5.81
CA ILE A 61 -8.10 6.26 -6.23
C ILE A 61 -9.29 6.98 -6.89
N ASN A 62 -10.05 6.31 -7.75
CA ASN A 62 -11.25 6.91 -8.35
C ASN A 62 -12.33 7.27 -7.32
N ASP A 63 -12.60 6.37 -6.37
CA ASP A 63 -13.74 6.48 -5.44
C ASP A 63 -13.45 7.41 -4.23
N THR A 64 -12.18 7.64 -3.87
CA THR A 64 -11.80 8.41 -2.67
C THR A 64 -11.75 9.93 -2.91
N ASP A 65 -12.29 10.70 -1.95
CA ASP A 65 -12.16 12.17 -1.89
C ASP A 65 -10.83 12.53 -1.20
N VAL A 66 -9.81 12.86 -2.00
CA VAL A 66 -8.44 13.12 -1.54
C VAL A 66 -8.27 14.45 -0.80
N GLU A 67 -9.29 15.30 -0.77
CA GLU A 67 -9.31 16.50 0.07
C GLU A 67 -9.63 16.17 1.54
N LYS A 68 -10.16 14.96 1.79
CA LYS A 68 -10.57 14.52 3.13
C LYS A 68 -9.86 13.25 3.59
N THR A 69 -9.42 12.42 2.66
CA THR A 69 -8.88 11.09 2.96
C THR A 69 -7.55 10.86 2.25
N ASP A 70 -6.51 10.55 3.02
CA ASP A 70 -5.23 10.12 2.48
C ASP A 70 -5.34 8.68 1.94
N ILE A 71 -4.73 8.44 0.77
CA ILE A 71 -4.58 7.09 0.21
C ILE A 71 -3.14 6.64 0.45
N ILE A 72 -2.97 5.63 1.28
CA ILE A 72 -1.68 5.02 1.56
C ILE A 72 -1.60 3.70 0.79
N VAL A 73 -0.59 3.55 -0.04
CA VAL A 73 -0.32 2.34 -0.82
C VAL A 73 0.86 1.62 -0.20
N MET A 74 0.63 0.41 0.29
CA MET A 74 1.69 -0.39 0.91
C MET A 74 2.02 -1.64 0.10
N THR A 75 3.30 -2.03 0.14
CA THR A 75 3.72 -3.40 -0.21
C THR A 75 4.46 -4.03 0.96
N ALA A 76 4.27 -5.33 1.14
CA ALA A 76 4.92 -6.09 2.22
C ALA A 76 6.17 -6.80 1.68
N ARG A 77 7.35 -6.39 2.15
CA ARG A 77 8.63 -7.03 1.81
C ARG A 77 8.86 -8.22 2.74
N VAL A 78 8.55 -9.41 2.25
CA VAL A 78 8.73 -10.63 3.06
C VAL A 78 10.19 -11.06 3.06
N PHE A 79 10.82 -11.13 4.24
CA PHE A 79 12.23 -11.54 4.37
C PHE A 79 12.50 -12.90 3.69
N LYS A 80 13.53 -12.95 2.84
CA LYS A 80 13.94 -14.15 2.09
C LYS A 80 14.64 -15.18 3.00
N ASP A 81 15.35 -14.72 4.03
CA ASP A 81 15.95 -15.55 5.07
C ASP A 81 15.37 -15.16 6.44
N LYS A 82 15.01 -16.15 7.27
CA LYS A 82 14.48 -15.94 8.62
C LYS A 82 15.54 -15.44 9.61
N LEU A 83 16.82 -15.50 9.22
CA LEU A 83 17.95 -15.08 10.05
C LEU A 83 18.46 -13.66 9.73
N SER A 84 18.04 -13.06 8.62
CA SER A 84 18.41 -11.69 8.25
C SER A 84 17.39 -10.70 8.80
N THR A 85 17.78 -9.86 9.76
CA THR A 85 16.99 -8.71 10.22
C THR A 85 17.48 -7.38 9.61
N GLU A 86 18.51 -7.43 8.75
CA GLU A 86 18.97 -6.24 8.04
C GLU A 86 17.93 -5.83 7.00
N VAL A 87 17.21 -4.76 7.31
CA VAL A 87 16.30 -4.09 6.39
C VAL A 87 17.14 -3.12 5.56
N SER A 88 17.27 -3.40 4.27
CA SER A 88 17.81 -2.40 3.34
C SER A 88 16.78 -1.28 3.16
N GLU A 89 17.23 -0.03 3.25
CA GLU A 89 16.40 1.13 2.92
C GLU A 89 16.18 1.27 1.40
N GLU A 90 16.94 0.55 0.57
CA GLU A 90 16.80 0.59 -0.89
C GLU A 90 15.64 -0.30 -1.36
N LEU A 91 14.93 0.16 -2.39
CA LEU A 91 13.92 -0.63 -3.09
C LEU A 91 14.54 -1.79 -3.87
N GLU A 92 13.99 -2.99 -3.72
CA GLU A 92 14.28 -4.09 -4.64
C GLU A 92 13.68 -3.79 -6.03
N ARG A 93 14.24 -4.39 -7.10
CA ARG A 93 13.78 -4.15 -8.48
C ARG A 93 12.28 -4.35 -8.67
N ASP A 94 11.74 -5.42 -8.08
CA ASP A 94 10.31 -5.74 -8.18
C ASP A 94 9.45 -4.67 -7.48
N GLU A 95 9.95 -4.05 -6.42
CA GLU A 95 9.27 -2.98 -5.69
C GLU A 95 9.35 -1.64 -6.46
N GLN A 96 10.48 -1.36 -7.11
CA GLN A 96 10.62 -0.20 -8.00
C GLN A 96 9.62 -0.30 -9.17
N GLU A 97 9.49 -1.47 -9.79
CA GLU A 97 8.50 -1.69 -10.85
C GLU A 97 7.07 -1.52 -10.32
N LEU A 98 6.78 -2.08 -9.15
CA LEU A 98 5.46 -1.95 -8.52
C LEU A 98 5.11 -0.49 -8.25
N PHE A 99 6.00 0.28 -7.62
CA PHE A 99 5.70 1.68 -7.31
C PHE A 99 5.71 2.58 -8.52
N SER A 100 6.54 2.31 -9.53
CA SER A 100 6.45 2.95 -10.84
C SER A 100 5.02 2.82 -11.40
N ARG A 101 4.41 1.62 -11.35
CA ARG A 101 3.02 1.42 -11.79
C ARG A 101 1.97 2.06 -10.88
N VAL A 102 2.21 2.12 -9.59
CA VAL A 102 1.33 2.81 -8.61
C VAL A 102 1.30 4.30 -8.92
N VAL A 103 2.46 4.93 -9.06
CA VAL A 103 2.61 6.36 -9.38
C VAL A 103 2.00 6.66 -10.74
N ASP A 104 2.32 5.88 -11.77
CA ASP A 104 1.74 6.03 -13.11
C ASP A 104 0.18 5.99 -13.05
N THR A 105 -0.38 5.08 -12.24
CA THR A 105 -1.84 4.97 -12.05
C THR A 105 -2.43 6.18 -11.32
N ALA A 106 -1.77 6.67 -10.28
CA ALA A 106 -2.20 7.82 -9.50
C ALA A 106 -2.16 9.12 -10.33
N GLU A 107 -1.10 9.30 -11.12
CA GLU A 107 -0.92 10.44 -12.02
C GLU A 107 -1.94 10.45 -13.16
N GLU A 108 -2.22 9.28 -13.76
CA GLU A 108 -3.24 9.16 -14.80
C GLU A 108 -4.63 9.60 -14.30
N ILE A 109 -4.95 9.30 -13.03
CA ILE A 109 -6.23 9.66 -12.41
C ILE A 109 -6.20 11.10 -11.85
N GLY A 110 -5.02 11.65 -11.58
CA GLY A 110 -4.82 12.99 -11.04
C GLY A 110 -5.07 13.12 -9.54
N LYS A 111 -4.84 12.04 -8.77
CA LYS A 111 -5.05 12.00 -7.32
C LYS A 111 -3.83 11.44 -6.60
N PRO A 112 -3.30 12.12 -5.57
CA PRO A 112 -2.06 11.72 -4.91
C PRO A 112 -2.23 10.44 -4.09
N VAL A 113 -1.11 9.75 -3.87
CA VAL A 113 -0.99 8.59 -2.98
C VAL A 113 0.33 8.67 -2.23
N HIS A 114 0.37 8.13 -1.01
CA HIS A 114 1.58 7.93 -0.22
C HIS A 114 2.03 6.49 -0.37
N THR A 115 3.33 6.21 -0.54
CA THR A 115 3.80 4.82 -0.71
C THR A 115 4.73 4.37 0.39
N ILE A 116 4.53 3.14 0.86
CA ILE A 116 5.35 2.55 1.93
C ILE A 116 5.72 1.09 1.65
N VAL A 117 6.96 0.71 1.93
CA VAL A 117 7.38 -0.69 2.05
C VAL A 117 7.44 -1.06 3.52
N VAL A 118 6.79 -2.16 3.86
CA VAL A 118 6.82 -2.72 5.21
C VAL A 118 7.57 -4.06 5.18
N PRO A 119 8.82 -4.13 5.68
CA PRO A 119 9.54 -5.38 5.88
C PRO A 119 8.81 -6.26 6.90
N THR A 120 8.64 -7.54 6.58
CA THR A 120 7.83 -8.43 7.42
C THR A 120 8.18 -9.90 7.24
N ASN A 121 7.72 -10.74 8.16
CA ASN A 121 7.66 -12.19 7.96
C ASN A 121 6.24 -12.67 7.57
N ASN A 122 5.22 -11.80 7.67
CA ASN A 122 3.82 -12.11 7.42
C ASN A 122 3.07 -10.89 6.86
N ALA A 123 2.81 -10.92 5.56
CA ALA A 123 2.13 -9.83 4.86
C ALA A 123 0.77 -9.44 5.44
N PHE A 124 -0.06 -10.39 5.90
CA PHE A 124 -1.37 -10.02 6.46
C PHE A 124 -1.26 -9.38 7.83
N TYR A 125 -0.27 -9.80 8.63
CA TYR A 125 0.03 -9.14 9.90
C TYR A 125 0.51 -7.71 9.64
N ALA A 126 1.49 -7.53 8.75
CA ALA A 126 2.00 -6.21 8.36
C ALA A 126 0.87 -5.27 7.91
N ILE A 127 -0.04 -5.75 7.06
CA ILE A 127 -1.18 -4.94 6.59
C ILE A 127 -2.07 -4.50 7.75
N MET A 128 -2.47 -5.42 8.63
CA MET A 128 -3.36 -5.09 9.75
C MET A 128 -2.66 -4.24 10.83
N ASN A 129 -1.38 -4.47 11.07
CA ASN A 129 -0.58 -3.68 12.02
C ASN A 129 -0.38 -2.25 11.50
N THR A 130 -0.04 -2.10 10.22
CA THR A 130 0.02 -0.79 9.54
C THR A 130 -1.31 -0.06 9.64
N ALA A 131 -2.42 -0.76 9.36
CA ALA A 131 -3.76 -0.20 9.45
C ALA A 131 -4.08 0.32 10.87
N TYR A 132 -3.71 -0.45 11.88
CA TYR A 132 -3.91 -0.07 13.28
C TYR A 132 -3.06 1.14 13.69
N ASN A 133 -1.77 1.15 13.33
CA ASN A 133 -0.82 2.21 13.66
C ASN A 133 -1.18 3.54 12.99
N LEU A 134 -1.65 3.48 11.75
CA LEU A 134 -2.06 4.66 10.98
C LEU A 134 -3.52 5.06 11.20
N ASN A 135 -4.24 4.38 12.10
CA ASN A 135 -5.65 4.64 12.41
C ASN A 135 -6.54 4.72 11.15
N VAL A 136 -6.34 3.79 10.22
CA VAL A 136 -7.06 3.82 8.94
C VAL A 136 -8.49 3.33 9.12
N ARG A 137 -9.44 3.97 8.44
CA ARG A 137 -10.86 3.56 8.47
C ARG A 137 -11.15 2.35 7.59
N GLU A 138 -10.26 2.09 6.63
CA GLU A 138 -10.49 1.11 5.58
C GLU A 138 -9.18 0.52 5.06
N VAL A 139 -9.17 -0.81 4.90
CA VAL A 139 -8.11 -1.57 4.25
C VAL A 139 -8.66 -2.21 2.99
N VAL A 140 -8.01 -1.94 1.86
CA VAL A 140 -8.36 -2.48 0.56
C VAL A 140 -7.22 -3.31 0.00
N ILE A 141 -7.51 -4.54 -0.40
CA ILE A 141 -6.50 -5.45 -0.95
C ILE A 141 -7.01 -6.16 -2.20
N GLY A 142 -6.07 -6.60 -3.04
CA GLY A 142 -6.37 -7.54 -4.12
C GLY A 142 -6.63 -8.96 -3.61
N LEU A 143 -7.36 -9.76 -4.39
CA LEU A 143 -7.51 -11.19 -4.11
C LEU A 143 -6.17 -11.90 -4.30
N SER A 144 -5.74 -12.61 -3.25
CA SER A 144 -4.55 -13.45 -3.29
C SER A 144 -4.75 -14.64 -4.21
N ALA A 145 -3.73 -14.98 -4.99
CA ALA A 145 -3.70 -16.22 -5.76
C ALA A 145 -3.69 -17.49 -4.88
N LYS A 146 -3.40 -17.36 -3.58
CA LYS A 146 -3.26 -18.49 -2.64
C LYS A 146 -4.56 -18.83 -1.90
N TYR A 147 -5.47 -17.88 -1.76
CA TYR A 147 -6.62 -18.00 -0.87
C TYR A 147 -7.92 -17.78 -1.61
N ARG A 148 -8.97 -18.46 -1.17
CA ARG A 148 -10.34 -18.08 -1.54
C ARG A 148 -10.69 -16.75 -0.85
N PRO A 149 -11.57 -15.91 -1.43
CA PRO A 149 -11.89 -14.59 -0.88
C PRO A 149 -12.39 -14.63 0.56
N ASP A 150 -13.27 -15.59 0.88
CA ASP A 150 -13.81 -15.81 2.23
C ASP A 150 -12.71 -16.16 3.24
N VAL A 151 -11.78 -17.03 2.86
CA VAL A 151 -10.65 -17.43 3.71
C VAL A 151 -9.69 -16.27 3.94
N GLN A 152 -9.38 -15.51 2.90
CA GLN A 152 -8.52 -14.33 3.01
C GLN A 152 -9.13 -13.28 3.94
N LEU A 153 -10.42 -12.99 3.78
CA LEU A 153 -11.14 -12.04 4.62
C LEU A 153 -11.17 -12.50 6.09
N GLN A 154 -11.44 -13.79 6.32
CA GLN A 154 -11.42 -14.37 7.66
C GLN A 154 -10.05 -14.27 8.33
N GLN A 155 -8.95 -14.52 7.59
CA GLN A 155 -7.61 -14.40 8.14
C GLN A 155 -7.27 -12.97 8.57
N LEU A 156 -7.66 -11.97 7.76
CA LEU A 156 -7.47 -10.57 8.12
C LEU A 156 -8.31 -10.18 9.33
N ALA A 157 -9.56 -10.65 9.40
CA ALA A 157 -10.42 -10.39 10.56
C ALA A 157 -9.88 -10.99 11.86
N LEU A 158 -9.33 -12.21 11.81
CA LEU A 158 -8.69 -12.84 12.97
C LEU A 158 -7.44 -12.08 13.42
N LEU A 159 -6.62 -11.61 12.47
CA LEU A 159 -5.44 -10.80 12.77
C LEU A 159 -5.84 -9.45 13.36
N TRP A 160 -6.86 -8.78 12.81
CA TRP A 160 -7.41 -7.56 13.37
C TRP A 160 -7.84 -7.75 14.83
N GLY A 161 -8.59 -8.83 15.13
CA GLY A 161 -8.98 -9.14 16.52
C GLY A 161 -7.82 -9.47 17.46
N THR A 162 -6.62 -9.76 16.93
CA THR A 162 -5.40 -9.99 17.72
C THR A 162 -4.62 -8.70 17.94
N ILE A 163 -4.63 -7.79 16.96
CA ILE A 163 -3.88 -6.52 16.98
C ILE A 163 -4.68 -5.43 17.69
N ASN A 164 -5.98 -5.36 17.42
CA ASN A 164 -6.85 -4.32 17.94
C ASN A 164 -7.07 -4.51 19.45
N SER A 165 -6.42 -3.65 20.22
CA SER A 165 -6.58 -3.60 21.68
C SER A 165 -7.74 -2.70 22.15
N ASP A 166 -8.39 -1.98 21.22
CA ASP A 166 -9.47 -1.03 21.49
C ASP A 166 -10.75 -1.45 20.76
N GLU A 167 -11.72 -1.97 21.51
CA GLU A 167 -13.00 -2.44 20.96
C GLU A 167 -13.85 -1.34 20.30
N SER A 168 -13.52 -0.06 20.50
CA SER A 168 -14.20 1.06 19.84
C SER A 168 -13.66 1.36 18.44
N ARG A 169 -12.49 0.80 18.08
CA ARG A 169 -11.91 0.97 16.74
C ARG A 169 -12.58 0.06 15.73
N HIS A 170 -13.28 0.69 14.79
CA HIS A 170 -13.89 0.01 13.67
C HIS A 170 -13.02 0.07 12.42
N ILE A 171 -13.02 -1.02 11.64
CA ILE A 171 -12.33 -1.06 10.36
C ILE A 171 -13.17 -1.74 9.29
N VAL A 172 -13.12 -1.19 8.08
CA VAL A 172 -13.66 -1.85 6.89
C VAL A 172 -12.55 -2.58 6.16
N ILE A 173 -12.73 -3.87 5.87
CA ILE A 173 -11.81 -4.64 5.03
C ILE A 173 -12.49 -4.98 3.72
N ARG A 174 -11.87 -4.62 2.59
CA ARG A 174 -12.36 -4.93 1.24
C ARG A 174 -11.36 -5.74 0.45
N ILE A 175 -11.83 -6.80 -0.18
CA ILE A 175 -11.11 -7.54 -1.21
C ILE A 175 -11.75 -7.22 -2.55
N ILE A 176 -11.00 -6.52 -3.40
CA ILE A 176 -11.49 -6.08 -4.72
C ILE A 176 -10.81 -6.91 -5.80
N THR A 177 -11.61 -7.37 -6.74
CA THR A 177 -11.19 -8.00 -8.00
C THR A 177 -11.81 -7.22 -9.16
N ILE A 178 -11.42 -7.54 -10.39
CA ILE A 178 -12.00 -6.90 -11.58
C ILE A 178 -13.52 -7.11 -11.70
N ASN A 179 -14.08 -8.18 -11.13
CA ASN A 179 -15.49 -8.56 -11.31
C ASN A 179 -16.32 -8.50 -10.03
N ARG A 180 -15.68 -8.47 -8.85
CA ARG A 180 -16.34 -8.68 -7.56
C ARG A 180 -15.62 -7.95 -6.45
N GLU A 181 -16.39 -7.60 -5.43
CA GLU A 181 -15.93 -7.02 -4.18
C GLU A 181 -16.47 -7.86 -3.02
N TYR A 182 -15.62 -8.12 -2.03
CA TYR A 182 -15.98 -8.77 -0.77
C TYR A 182 -15.63 -7.81 0.37
N LYS A 183 -16.49 -7.70 1.37
CA LYS A 183 -16.36 -6.72 2.44
C LYS A 183 -16.65 -7.35 3.81
N ALA A 184 -15.87 -6.94 4.82
CA ALA A 184 -16.18 -7.12 6.23
C ALA A 184 -16.10 -5.77 6.95
N GLU A 185 -16.94 -5.61 7.98
CA GLU A 185 -16.89 -4.50 8.93
C GLU A 185 -16.63 -5.14 10.30
N LEU A 186 -15.60 -4.66 11.00
CA LEU A 186 -15.12 -5.19 12.28
C LEU A 186 -15.12 -4.09 13.34
#